data_AF-C7NZY8-F1
#
_entry.id   AF-C7NZY8-F1
#
_cell.length_a   1.000
_cell.length_b   1.000
_cell.length_c   1.000
_cell.angle_alpha   90.00
_cell.angle_beta   90.00
_cell.angle_gamma   90.00
#
_symmetry.space_group_name_H-M   'P 1'
#
loop_
_entity.id
_entity.type
_entity.pdbx_description
1 polymer ?
#
loop_
_entity_poly.entity_id
_entity_poly.type
_entity_poly.pdbx_seq_one_letter_code
_entity_poly.pdbx_strand_id
1 'polypeptide(L)'
;MVAKRLATDDHPASVVEARAREVLADQPAVAVRITGVDWFAEPTSGTAPVVYLAVESPGLHDLHRTLCDAFHTVPRLEGEEYTPHVTVARGGDRASGRRLLDRDIEPIEWVVDELAFYDAARVVESGRVSLG
;
A
#
# COMPACT_ATOMS: atom_id res chain seq x y z
N MET A 1 4.13 3.42 0.59
CA MET A 1 3.28 2.31 0.11
C MET A 1 2.32 1.93 1.22
N VAL A 2 1.12 1.42 0.90
CA VAL A 2 0.13 1.01 1.91
C VAL A 2 -0.16 -0.47 1.72
N ALA A 3 -0.05 -1.25 2.79
CA ALA A 3 -0.44 -2.67 2.79
C ALA A 3 -1.95 -2.83 2.91
N LYS A 4 -2.60 -2.14 3.87
CA LYS A 4 -4.05 -2.19 4.12
C LYS A 4 -4.49 -0.89 4.79
N ARG A 5 -5.73 -0.43 4.53
CA ARG A 5 -6.37 0.59 5.35
C ARG A 5 -7.09 -0.08 6.53
N LEU A 6 -6.80 0.36 7.75
CA LEU A 6 -7.45 -0.14 8.95
C LEU A 6 -8.56 0.84 9.35
N ALA A 7 -9.82 0.42 9.20
CA ALA A 7 -10.95 1.15 9.75
C ALA A 7 -10.97 0.98 11.27
N THR A 8 -11.40 2.01 11.99
CA THR A 8 -11.51 1.95 13.44
C THR A 8 -12.84 1.41 13.92
N ASP A 9 -13.92 1.53 13.14
CA ASP A 9 -15.26 1.01 13.47
C ASP A 9 -15.67 1.24 14.94
N ASP A 10 -15.54 2.50 15.39
CA ASP A 10 -15.78 2.97 16.76
C ASP A 10 -14.85 2.39 17.86
N HIS A 11 -13.85 1.59 17.50
CA HIS A 11 -12.78 1.17 18.40
C HIS A 11 -11.63 2.19 18.47
N PRO A 12 -10.96 2.33 19.63
CA PRO A 12 -9.73 3.11 19.72
C PRO A 12 -8.65 2.56 18.77
N ALA A 13 -7.88 3.46 18.14
CA ALA A 13 -6.79 3.08 17.23
C ALA A 13 -5.81 2.07 17.86
N SER A 14 -5.51 2.19 19.15
CA SER A 14 -4.66 1.25 19.88
C SER A 14 -5.19 -0.18 19.90
N VAL A 15 -6.51 -0.38 19.94
CA VAL A 15 -7.14 -1.72 19.91
C VAL A 15 -7.01 -2.32 18.50
N VAL A 16 -7.22 -1.50 17.47
CA VAL A 16 -7.07 -1.92 16.07
C VAL A 16 -5.62 -2.29 15.77
N GLU A 17 -4.66 -1.48 16.24
CA GLU A 17 -3.23 -1.78 16.11
C GLU A 17 -2.83 -3.04 16.86
N ALA A 18 -3.31 -3.26 18.09
CA ALA A 18 -3.03 -4.47 18.85
C ALA A 18 -3.48 -5.72 18.09
N ARG A 19 -4.73 -5.70 17.59
CA ARG A 19 -5.26 -6.78 16.75
C ARG A 19 -4.47 -6.97 15.46
N ALA A 20 -4.04 -5.88 14.83
CA ALA A 20 -3.23 -5.97 13.61
C ALA A 20 -1.86 -6.59 13.90
N ARG A 21 -1.23 -6.26 15.05
CA ARG A 21 0.00 -6.93 15.48
C ARG A 21 -0.19 -8.42 15.69
N GLU A 22 -1.33 -8.85 16.27
CA GLU A 22 -1.63 -10.28 16.43
C GLU A 22 -1.78 -11.00 15.09
N VAL A 23 -2.43 -10.38 14.10
CA VAL A 23 -2.59 -10.94 12.73
C VAL A 23 -1.25 -11.00 11.98
N LEU A 24 -0.39 -10.01 12.21
CA LEU A 24 0.92 -9.87 11.58
C LEU A 24 2.02 -10.65 12.28
N ALA A 25 1.76 -11.17 13.48
CA ALA A 25 2.69 -12.02 14.19
C ALA A 25 3.09 -13.21 13.32
N ASP A 26 4.39 -13.50 13.25
CA ASP A 26 4.98 -14.59 12.48
C ASP A 26 4.78 -14.52 10.96
N GLN A 27 4.26 -13.40 10.42
CA GLN A 27 4.25 -13.19 8.98
C GLN A 27 5.69 -13.03 8.48
N PRO A 28 6.09 -13.73 7.39
CA PRO A 28 7.45 -13.64 6.88
C PRO A 28 7.71 -12.25 6.31
N ALA A 29 8.98 -11.83 6.35
CA ALA A 29 9.42 -10.69 5.56
C ALA A 29 9.14 -10.93 4.06
N VAL A 30 8.76 -9.86 3.35
CA VAL A 30 8.27 -9.96 1.96
C VAL A 30 9.25 -9.35 0.98
N ALA A 31 9.64 -10.12 -0.04
CA ALA A 31 10.43 -9.61 -1.15
C ALA A 31 9.57 -8.74 -2.06
N VAL A 32 10.10 -7.60 -2.49
CA VAL A 32 9.40 -6.65 -3.34
C VAL A 32 10.35 -6.12 -4.42
N ARG A 33 9.78 -5.78 -5.58
CA ARG A 33 10.54 -5.21 -6.69
C ARG A 33 9.79 -4.06 -7.35
N ILE A 34 10.45 -2.95 -7.59
CA ILE A 34 9.95 -1.88 -8.48
C ILE A 34 10.36 -2.22 -9.92
N THR A 35 9.40 -2.21 -10.85
CA THR A 35 9.63 -2.68 -12.24
C THR A 35 9.28 -1.68 -13.31
N GLY A 36 8.47 -0.68 -12.99
CA GLY A 36 8.07 0.32 -13.95
C GLY A 36 7.40 1.53 -13.33
N VAL A 37 7.06 2.47 -14.21
CA VAL A 37 6.17 3.58 -13.90
C VAL A 37 4.81 3.24 -14.52
N ASP A 38 3.76 3.34 -13.72
CA ASP A 38 2.38 3.26 -14.22
C ASP A 38 1.55 4.38 -13.59
N TRP A 39 0.26 4.46 -13.92
CA TRP A 39 -0.62 5.49 -13.44
C TRP A 39 -2.07 5.03 -13.27
N PHE A 40 -2.77 5.71 -12.36
CA PHE A 40 -4.22 5.68 -12.32
C PHE A 40 -4.73 6.94 -13.02
N ALA A 41 -5.31 6.76 -14.21
CA ALA A 41 -5.96 7.86 -14.93
C ALA A 41 -7.17 8.41 -14.17
N GLU A 42 -7.85 7.54 -13.42
CA GLU A 42 -9.05 7.79 -12.62
C GLU A 42 -8.93 7.03 -11.30
N PRO A 43 -8.18 7.56 -10.31
CA PRO A 43 -8.02 6.91 -9.01
C PRO A 43 -9.36 6.89 -8.26
N THR A 44 -9.54 5.91 -7.38
CA THR A 44 -10.74 5.81 -6.53
C THR A 44 -10.85 6.92 -5.49
N SER A 45 -9.77 7.66 -5.23
CA SER A 45 -9.76 8.80 -4.32
C SER A 45 -8.67 9.81 -4.66
N GLY A 46 -8.91 11.08 -4.33
CA GLY A 46 -7.96 12.18 -4.52
C GLY A 46 -7.84 12.69 -5.95
N THR A 47 -6.83 13.52 -6.19
CA THR A 47 -6.63 14.21 -7.48
C THR A 47 -6.07 13.27 -8.55
N ALA A 48 -6.70 13.27 -9.73
CA ALA A 48 -6.29 12.53 -10.92
C ALA A 48 -5.42 13.38 -11.86
N PRO A 49 -4.50 12.77 -12.66
CA PRO A 49 -4.06 11.37 -12.59
C PRO A 49 -3.12 11.13 -11.39
N VAL A 50 -2.85 9.88 -11.07
CA VAL A 50 -1.83 9.48 -10.07
C VAL A 50 -0.73 8.71 -10.78
N VAL A 51 0.50 9.19 -10.76
CA VAL A 51 1.66 8.47 -11.29
C VAL A 51 2.37 7.76 -10.15
N TYR A 52 2.74 6.51 -10.36
CA TYR A 52 3.33 5.67 -9.33
C TYR A 52 4.41 4.74 -9.88
N LEU A 53 5.29 4.28 -9.00
CA LEU A 53 6.19 3.15 -9.26
C LEU A 53 5.42 1.86 -8.98
N ALA A 54 5.32 1.00 -9.98
CA ALA A 54 4.67 -0.31 -9.86
C ALA A 54 5.55 -1.22 -9.01
N VAL A 55 4.94 -1.85 -7.99
CA VAL A 55 5.63 -2.80 -7.11
C VAL A 55 5.09 -4.19 -7.39
N GLU A 56 5.98 -5.13 -7.69
CA GLU A 56 5.68 -6.55 -7.80
C GLU A 56 6.06 -7.25 -6.49
N SER A 57 5.10 -7.96 -5.88
CA SER A 57 5.37 -8.78 -4.70
C SER A 57 4.20 -9.72 -4.39
N PRO A 58 4.37 -11.03 -4.63
CA PRO A 58 3.40 -12.03 -4.14
C PRO A 58 3.20 -11.93 -2.63
N GLY A 59 4.27 -11.71 -1.87
CA GLY A 59 4.21 -11.59 -0.41
C GLY A 59 3.36 -10.41 0.07
N LEU A 60 3.41 -9.24 -0.59
CA LEU A 60 2.52 -8.12 -0.24
C LEU A 60 1.06 -8.43 -0.56
N HIS A 61 0.76 -9.15 -1.65
CA HIS A 61 -0.60 -9.57 -1.95
C HIS A 61 -1.12 -10.55 -0.89
N ASP A 62 -0.29 -11.50 -0.46
CA ASP A 62 -0.64 -12.47 0.58
C ASP A 62 -0.91 -11.77 1.91
N LEU A 63 0.00 -10.88 2.32
CA LEU A 63 -0.16 -10.03 3.51
C LEU A 63 -1.44 -9.19 3.44
N HIS A 64 -1.73 -8.58 2.29
CA HIS A 64 -2.94 -7.81 2.07
C HIS A 64 -4.20 -8.67 2.25
N ARG A 65 -4.22 -9.88 1.69
CA ARG A 65 -5.35 -10.82 1.84
C ARG A 65 -5.53 -11.24 3.30
N THR A 66 -4.46 -11.61 4.00
CA THR A 66 -4.51 -11.92 5.44
C THR A 66 -5.11 -10.77 6.25
N LEU A 67 -4.72 -9.53 5.96
CA LEU A 67 -5.29 -8.35 6.61
C LEU A 67 -6.75 -8.09 6.19
N CYS A 68 -7.14 -8.41 4.96
CA CYS A 68 -8.55 -8.31 4.52
C CYS A 68 -9.45 -9.37 5.15
N ASP A 69 -8.92 -10.56 5.42
CA ASP A 69 -9.66 -11.61 6.13
C ASP A 69 -9.92 -11.21 7.59
N ALA A 70 -9.00 -10.45 8.19
CA ALA A 70 -9.15 -9.94 9.54
C ALA A 70 -9.94 -8.62 9.62
N PHE A 71 -9.81 -7.71 8.67
CA PHE A 71 -10.36 -6.35 8.73
C PHE A 71 -11.24 -6.03 7.54
N HIS A 72 -12.30 -5.23 7.76
CA HIS A 72 -13.19 -4.80 6.69
C HIS A 72 -12.44 -4.20 5.51
N THR A 73 -12.86 -4.59 4.31
CA THR A 73 -12.27 -4.11 3.06
C THR A 73 -12.92 -2.81 2.60
N VAL A 74 -12.12 -1.95 1.98
CA VAL A 74 -12.59 -0.76 1.28
C VAL A 74 -12.91 -1.17 -0.15
N PRO A 75 -14.19 -1.11 -0.58
CA PRO A 75 -14.56 -1.48 -1.94
C PRO A 75 -13.75 -0.70 -2.97
N ARG A 76 -13.36 -1.39 -4.06
CA ARG A 76 -12.60 -0.83 -5.18
C ARG A 76 -11.16 -0.40 -4.91
N LEU A 77 -10.64 -0.67 -3.71
CA LEU A 77 -9.26 -0.34 -3.35
C LEU A 77 -8.49 -1.54 -2.82
N GLU A 78 -9.20 -2.53 -2.28
CA GLU A 78 -8.66 -3.67 -1.56
C GLU A 78 -9.23 -4.97 -2.13
N GLY A 79 -8.72 -6.11 -1.67
CA GLY A 79 -9.01 -7.41 -2.25
C GLY A 79 -8.37 -7.55 -3.63
N GLU A 80 -9.15 -8.00 -4.61
CA GLU A 80 -8.67 -8.24 -5.98
C GLU A 80 -8.25 -6.96 -6.73
N GLU A 81 -8.72 -5.79 -6.30
CA GLU A 81 -8.34 -4.49 -6.88
C GLU A 81 -7.08 -3.89 -6.22
N TYR A 82 -6.48 -4.58 -5.24
CA TYR A 82 -5.26 -4.13 -4.58
C TYR A 82 -4.08 -4.14 -5.55
N THR A 83 -3.52 -2.96 -5.83
CA THR A 83 -2.31 -2.79 -6.64
C THR A 83 -1.22 -2.17 -5.77
N PRO A 84 -0.19 -2.93 -5.35
CA PRO A 84 0.92 -2.38 -4.57
C PRO A 84 1.73 -1.38 -5.40
N HIS A 85 1.94 -0.18 -4.84
CA HIS A 85 2.60 0.90 -5.54
C HIS A 85 3.21 1.95 -4.60
N VAL A 86 4.12 2.75 -5.15
CA VAL A 86 4.63 3.98 -4.51
C VAL A 86 4.17 5.17 -5.31
N THR A 87 3.24 5.97 -4.78
CA THR A 87 2.82 7.21 -5.43
C THR A 87 3.99 8.19 -5.52
N VAL A 88 4.24 8.74 -6.70
CA VAL A 88 5.27 9.75 -6.96
C VAL A 88 4.65 11.12 -7.18
N ALA A 89 3.53 11.19 -7.90
CA ALA A 89 2.86 12.45 -8.21
C ALA A 89 1.34 12.26 -8.29
N ARG A 90 0.61 13.36 -8.06
CA ARG A 90 -0.85 13.45 -8.19
C ARG A 90 -1.22 14.73 -8.94
N GLY A 91 -2.25 14.67 -9.79
CA GLY A 91 -2.72 15.80 -10.59
C GLY A 91 -1.87 16.05 -11.84
N GLY A 92 -2.06 17.23 -12.43
CA GLY A 92 -1.40 17.64 -13.68
C GLY A 92 -2.14 17.23 -14.94
N ASP A 93 -1.58 17.57 -16.10
CA ASP A 93 -2.17 17.23 -17.37
C ASP A 93 -1.91 15.75 -17.74
N ARG A 94 -2.92 15.09 -18.32
CA ARG A 94 -2.85 13.67 -18.67
C ARG A 94 -1.77 13.35 -19.71
N ALA A 95 -1.43 14.31 -20.58
CA ALA A 95 -0.41 14.08 -21.61
C ALA A 95 1.00 14.00 -20.99
N SER A 96 1.30 14.84 -20.01
CA SER A 96 2.55 14.78 -19.25
C SER A 96 2.67 13.51 -18.43
N GLY A 97 1.59 13.08 -17.77
CA GLY A 97 1.57 11.79 -17.08
C GLY A 97 1.85 10.62 -18.02
N ARG A 98 1.24 10.60 -19.21
CA ARG A 98 1.44 9.53 -20.21
C ARG A 98 2.90 9.39 -20.64
N ARG A 99 3.61 10.50 -20.85
CA ARG A 99 5.02 10.48 -21.26
C ARG A 99 5.94 9.80 -20.25
N LEU A 100 5.53 9.72 -18.98
CA LEU A 100 6.30 9.05 -17.93
C LEU A 100 6.17 7.51 -17.99
N LEU A 101 5.14 6.99 -18.65
CA LEU A 101 4.91 5.54 -18.77
C LEU A 101 5.93 4.87 -19.72
N ASP A 102 6.46 5.62 -20.69
CA ASP A 102 7.47 5.14 -21.65
C ASP A 102 8.91 5.21 -21.09
N ARG A 103 9.06 5.20 -19.77
CA ARG A 103 10.35 5.26 -19.08
C ARG A 103 10.68 3.90 -18.52
N ASP A 104 11.72 3.30 -19.08
CA ASP A 104 12.37 2.15 -18.45
C ASP A 104 13.09 2.63 -17.18
N ILE A 105 12.95 1.83 -16.14
CA ILE A 105 13.67 2.01 -14.89
C ILE A 105 14.45 0.72 -14.60
N GLU A 106 15.66 0.87 -14.09
CA GLU A 106 16.40 -0.28 -13.58
C GLU A 106 15.62 -0.83 -12.37
N PRO A 107 15.33 -2.14 -12.31
CA PRO A 107 14.59 -2.71 -11.21
C PRO A 107 15.30 -2.49 -9.87
N ILE A 108 14.51 -2.14 -8.85
CA ILE A 108 15.01 -2.00 -7.48
C ILE A 108 14.36 -3.10 -6.64
N GLU A 109 15.17 -3.96 -6.06
CA GLU A 109 14.76 -5.09 -5.25
C GLU A 109 15.14 -4.90 -3.79
N TRP A 110 14.22 -5.21 -2.88
CA TRP A 110 14.49 -5.22 -1.45
C TRP A 110 13.54 -6.14 -0.70
N VAL A 111 13.81 -6.33 0.59
CA VAL A 111 12.94 -7.07 1.52
C VAL A 111 12.28 -6.07 2.45
N VAL A 112 10.97 -6.20 2.63
CA VAL A 112 10.21 -5.49 3.67
C VAL A 112 10.10 -6.42 4.87
N ASP A 113 10.76 -6.03 5.96
CA ASP A 113 10.85 -6.74 7.24
C ASP A 113 10.10 -6.01 8.37
N GLU A 114 9.44 -4.90 8.07
CA GLU A 114 8.68 -4.13 9.05
C GLU A 114 7.53 -3.36 8.40
N LEU A 115 6.41 -3.24 9.12
CA LEU A 115 5.26 -2.42 8.76
C LEU A 115 5.02 -1.35 9.82
N ALA A 116 4.72 -0.13 9.36
CA ALA A 116 4.34 0.97 10.23
C ALA A 116 2.81 1.14 10.27
N PHE A 117 2.29 1.38 11.47
CA PHE A 117 0.95 1.91 11.66
C PHE A 117 0.99 3.43 11.49
N TYR A 118 0.09 3.95 10.66
CA TYR A 118 0.09 5.35 10.27
C TYR A 118 -1.30 5.97 10.44
N ASP A 119 -1.38 7.01 11.27
CA ASP A 119 -2.58 7.81 11.44
C ASP A 119 -2.65 8.86 10.33
N ALA A 120 -3.48 8.60 9.32
CA ALA A 120 -3.63 9.49 8.16
C ALA A 120 -4.26 10.84 8.50
N ALA A 121 -5.06 10.94 9.57
CA ALA A 121 -5.69 12.20 9.97
C ALA A 121 -4.70 13.12 10.67
N ARG A 122 -3.78 12.55 11.45
CA ARG A 122 -2.75 13.28 12.18
C ARG A 122 -1.41 13.35 11.45
N VAL A 123 -1.23 12.58 10.38
CA VAL A 123 -0.01 12.53 9.55
C VAL A 123 1.20 12.06 10.39
N VAL A 124 0.98 11.09 11.28
CA VAL A 124 2.02 10.57 12.18
C VAL A 124 2.07 9.05 12.15
N GLU A 125 3.28 8.51 12.30
CA GLU A 125 3.49 7.11 12.64
C GLU A 125 3.08 6.89 14.10
N SER A 126 2.25 5.88 14.35
CA SER A 126 1.79 5.53 15.70
C SER A 126 2.48 4.28 16.26
N GLY A 127 3.13 3.48 15.41
CA GLY A 127 3.95 2.35 15.84
C GLY A 127 4.44 1.50 14.67
N ARG A 128 5.17 0.43 14.99
CA ARG A 128 5.72 -0.54 14.03
C ARG A 128 5.47 -1.98 14.47
N VAL A 129 5.60 -2.91 13.52
CA VAL A 129 5.61 -4.35 13.74
C VAL A 129 6.58 -5.00 12.76
N SER A 130 7.49 -5.82 13.28
CA SER A 130 8.46 -6.56 12.47
C SER A 130 7.80 -7.80 11.84
N LEU A 131 8.32 -8.18 10.68
CA LEU A 131 7.99 -9.40 9.95
C LEU A 131 9.23 -10.31 10.00
N GLY A 132 9.04 -11.60 10.26
CA GLY A 132 10.12 -12.60 10.35
C GLY A 132 10.42 -13.12 11.74
#